data_AF-A0A3A6CH66-F1
#
_entry.id   AF-A0A3A6CH66-F1
#
_cell.length_a   1.000
_cell.length_b   1.000
_cell.length_c   1.000
_cell.angle_alpha   90.00
_cell.angle_beta   90.00
_cell.angle_gamma   90.00
#
_symmetry.space_group_name_H-M   'P 1'
#
loop_
_entity.id
_entity.type
_entity.pdbx_description
1 polymer ?
#
loop_
_entity_poly.entity_id
_entity_poly.type
_entity_poly.pdbx_seq_one_letter_code
_entity_poly.pdbx_strand_id
1 'polypeptide(L)'
;MPAFYRQSIQNAVNQQINIGKSKHRTTLNREAIGQVVSYCAVAAAHDLWDWGEKESTLLTLKMNNAASRYIMDHDKYGAPEALKRLEARTAHLMPEEFWLPAGGLVGSEKKLRVLAERRDAAKMIVRFFVESLEEMEYTPEQIEVVKEEIKKNYQQFLGWVDDGGEEFAYDRLRRVIEDIYGVGAMVERVKGEEPVFGEPLFKKDF
;
A
#
# COMPACT_ATOMS: atom_id res chain seq x y z
N MET A 1 12.33 -11.57 -17.92
CA MET A 1 11.69 -12.48 -16.95
C MET A 1 10.44 -13.16 -17.54
N PRO A 2 10.21 -14.46 -17.28
CA PRO A 2 9.08 -15.23 -17.84
C PRO A 2 7.72 -14.66 -17.39
N ALA A 3 6.69 -14.73 -18.25
CA ALA A 3 5.34 -14.21 -17.97
C ALA A 3 4.70 -14.79 -16.68
N PHE A 4 5.09 -16.01 -16.30
CA PHE A 4 4.64 -16.67 -15.07
C PHE A 4 5.03 -15.92 -13.78
N TYR A 5 6.21 -15.32 -13.73
CA TYR A 5 6.67 -14.55 -12.55
C TYR A 5 5.92 -13.21 -12.41
N ARG A 6 5.60 -12.56 -13.53
CA ARG A 6 4.79 -11.32 -13.53
C ARG A 6 3.38 -11.58 -13.02
N GLN A 7 2.75 -12.68 -13.47
CA GLN A 7 1.40 -13.04 -13.03
C GLN A 7 1.34 -13.42 -11.55
N SER A 8 2.38 -14.06 -10.99
CA SER A 8 2.40 -14.44 -9.58
C SER A 8 2.52 -13.23 -8.66
N ILE A 9 3.36 -12.25 -9.00
CA ILE A 9 3.51 -10.97 -8.28
C ILE A 9 2.19 -10.18 -8.31
N GLN A 10 1.53 -10.12 -9.47
CA GLN A 10 0.22 -9.49 -9.62
C GLN A 10 -0.84 -10.17 -8.72
N ASN A 11 -0.92 -11.50 -8.76
CA ASN A 11 -1.87 -12.28 -7.95
C ASN A 11 -1.60 -12.13 -6.46
N ALA A 12 -0.33 -12.03 -6.07
CA ALA A 12 0.15 -11.80 -4.72
C ALA A 12 -0.29 -10.43 -4.18
N VAL A 13 0.01 -9.36 -4.91
CA VAL A 13 -0.42 -7.99 -4.57
C VAL A 13 -1.95 -7.94 -4.48
N ASN A 14 -2.65 -8.55 -5.43
CA ASN A 14 -4.11 -8.65 -5.40
C ASN A 14 -4.64 -9.45 -4.19
N GLN A 15 -3.92 -10.46 -3.71
CA GLN A 15 -4.30 -11.17 -2.48
C GLN A 15 -4.16 -10.30 -1.23
N GLN A 16 -3.10 -9.50 -1.10
CA GLN A 16 -2.94 -8.55 0.02
C GLN A 16 -4.06 -7.50 0.05
N ILE A 17 -4.48 -7.07 -1.14
CA ILE A 17 -5.54 -6.09 -1.38
C ILE A 17 -6.90 -6.63 -0.88
N ASN A 18 -7.25 -7.90 -1.18
CA ASN A 18 -8.57 -8.49 -0.93
C ASN A 18 -8.89 -8.92 0.54
N ILE A 19 -8.02 -8.64 1.51
CA ILE A 19 -8.07 -9.21 2.88
C ILE A 19 -9.21 -8.64 3.75
N GLY A 20 -9.85 -7.54 3.33
CA GLY A 20 -10.81 -6.79 4.13
C GLY A 20 -12.27 -6.83 3.66
N LYS A 21 -12.84 -8.01 3.32
CA LYS A 21 -14.24 -8.10 2.85
C LYS A 21 -15.25 -7.60 3.90
N SER A 22 -15.66 -6.34 3.77
CA SER A 22 -16.93 -5.81 4.28
C SER A 22 -17.54 -4.86 3.24
N LYS A 23 -18.85 -5.02 2.96
CA LYS A 23 -19.72 -4.28 2.02
C LYS A 23 -18.99 -3.59 0.84
N HIS A 24 -19.22 -4.12 -0.37
CA HIS A 24 -18.58 -3.78 -1.66
C HIS A 24 -17.84 -2.44 -1.77
N ARG A 25 -18.46 -1.30 -1.43
CA ARG A 25 -17.86 0.04 -1.54
C ARG A 25 -16.69 0.32 -0.59
N THR A 26 -16.78 -0.12 0.68
CA THR A 26 -15.71 0.10 1.68
C THR A 26 -14.51 -0.81 1.44
N THR A 27 -14.73 -1.95 0.76
CA THR A 27 -13.66 -2.86 0.35
C THR A 27 -12.79 -2.21 -0.73
N LEU A 28 -13.40 -1.66 -1.79
CA LEU A 28 -12.68 -1.08 -2.95
C LEU A 28 -11.78 0.12 -2.60
N ASN A 29 -12.19 0.96 -1.65
CA ASN A 29 -11.35 2.08 -1.19
C ASN A 29 -10.10 1.56 -0.46
N ARG A 30 -10.28 0.63 0.48
CA ARG A 30 -9.16 0.03 1.24
C ARG A 30 -8.17 -0.69 0.34
N GLU A 31 -8.69 -1.34 -0.71
CA GLU A 31 -7.92 -2.00 -1.76
C GLU A 31 -7.03 -1.02 -2.54
N ALA A 32 -7.62 0.06 -3.04
CA ALA A 32 -6.90 1.12 -3.75
C ALA A 32 -5.84 1.79 -2.86
N ILE A 33 -6.15 2.03 -1.58
CA ILE A 33 -5.22 2.59 -0.60
C ILE A 33 -4.08 1.63 -0.32
N GLY A 34 -4.39 0.35 -0.12
CA GLY A 34 -3.38 -0.66 0.15
C GLY A 34 -2.40 -0.79 -1.02
N GLN A 35 -2.91 -0.76 -2.26
CA GLN A 35 -2.08 -0.80 -3.46
C GLN A 35 -1.12 0.39 -3.54
N VAL A 36 -1.62 1.63 -3.37
CA VAL A 36 -0.78 2.83 -3.41
C VAL A 36 0.30 2.78 -2.32
N VAL A 37 -0.07 2.42 -1.08
CA VAL A 37 0.89 2.34 0.03
C VAL A 37 1.94 1.27 -0.19
N SER A 38 1.57 0.08 -0.70
CA SER A 38 2.54 -0.96 -1.06
C SER A 38 3.54 -0.47 -2.11
N TYR A 39 3.07 0.26 -3.14
CA TYR A 39 3.97 0.83 -4.14
C TYR A 39 4.84 1.97 -3.60
N CYS A 40 4.31 2.83 -2.74
CA CYS A 40 5.12 3.83 -2.03
C CYS A 40 6.23 3.18 -1.19
N ALA A 41 5.97 1.99 -0.62
CA ALA A 41 6.94 1.23 0.16
C ALA A 41 8.03 0.57 -0.69
N VAL A 42 7.68 0.04 -1.86
CA VAL A 42 8.67 -0.43 -2.83
C VAL A 42 9.52 0.74 -3.35
N ALA A 43 8.89 1.86 -3.72
CA ALA A 43 9.59 3.06 -4.16
C ALA A 43 10.54 3.59 -3.08
N ALA A 44 10.08 3.66 -1.82
CA ALA A 44 10.91 4.09 -0.70
C ALA A 44 12.18 3.22 -0.54
N ALA A 45 12.03 1.90 -0.66
CA ALA A 45 13.17 0.99 -0.58
C ALA A 45 14.12 1.14 -1.79
N HIS A 46 13.59 1.41 -2.98
CA HIS A 46 14.39 1.78 -4.15
C HIS A 46 15.16 3.09 -3.93
N ASP A 47 14.48 4.16 -3.52
CA ASP A 47 15.08 5.48 -3.32
C ASP A 47 16.20 5.46 -2.28
N LEU A 48 16.06 4.64 -1.23
CA LEU A 48 17.02 4.57 -0.14
C LEU A 48 18.18 3.59 -0.41
N TRP A 49 17.92 2.48 -1.10
CA TRP A 49 18.86 1.36 -1.19
C TRP A 49 19.17 0.88 -2.60
N ASP A 50 18.69 1.60 -3.62
CA ASP A 50 18.84 1.24 -5.04
C ASP A 50 18.32 -0.18 -5.35
N TRP A 51 17.25 -0.58 -4.65
CA TRP A 51 16.62 -1.87 -4.85
C TRP A 51 16.07 -2.00 -6.27
N GLY A 52 16.41 -3.10 -6.94
CA GLY A 52 15.88 -3.42 -8.26
C GLY A 52 14.79 -4.49 -8.21
N GLU A 53 14.61 -5.17 -9.33
CA GLU A 53 13.60 -6.23 -9.51
C GLU A 53 13.71 -7.33 -8.44
N LYS A 54 14.92 -7.79 -8.14
CA LYS A 54 15.16 -8.96 -7.29
C LYS A 54 14.73 -8.71 -5.85
N GLU A 55 15.20 -7.61 -5.26
CA GLU A 55 14.91 -7.21 -3.89
C GLU A 55 13.42 -6.87 -3.74
N SER A 56 12.86 -6.14 -4.70
CA SER A 56 11.43 -5.76 -4.72
C SER A 56 10.51 -6.99 -4.85
N THR A 57 10.90 -7.99 -5.65
CA THR A 57 10.17 -9.26 -5.76
C THR A 57 10.22 -10.05 -4.45
N LEU A 58 11.38 -10.11 -3.80
CA LEU A 58 11.54 -10.78 -2.51
C LEU A 58 10.68 -10.11 -1.43
N LEU A 59 10.70 -8.78 -1.36
CA LEU A 59 9.84 -8.01 -0.47
C LEU A 59 8.36 -8.34 -0.72
N THR A 60 7.92 -8.32 -1.98
CA THR A 60 6.52 -8.61 -2.32
C THR A 60 6.14 -10.01 -1.84
N LEU A 61 6.99 -11.02 -2.06
CA LEU A 61 6.77 -12.39 -1.58
C LEU A 61 6.62 -12.44 -0.06
N LYS A 62 7.50 -11.77 0.67
CA LYS A 62 7.49 -11.69 2.14
C LYS A 62 6.22 -11.00 2.65
N MET A 63 5.80 -9.92 2.00
CA MET A 63 4.56 -9.22 2.35
C MET A 63 3.33 -10.12 2.16
N ASN A 64 3.30 -10.99 1.14
CA ASN A 64 2.21 -11.96 0.98
C ASN A 64 2.18 -12.98 2.10
N ASN A 65 3.36 -13.41 2.57
CA ASN A 65 3.44 -14.37 3.66
C ASN A 65 2.93 -13.73 4.96
N ALA A 66 3.32 -12.50 5.26
CA ALA A 66 2.80 -11.73 6.39
C ALA A 66 1.27 -11.53 6.29
N ALA A 67 0.78 -11.19 5.11
CA ALA A 67 -0.64 -11.02 4.83
C ALA A 67 -1.42 -12.35 4.97
N SER A 68 -0.87 -13.46 4.48
CA SER A 68 -1.45 -14.80 4.62
C SER A 68 -1.52 -15.24 6.08
N ARG A 69 -0.51 -14.92 6.90
CA ARG A 69 -0.56 -15.14 8.35
C ARG A 69 -1.70 -14.39 9.00
N TYR A 70 -1.91 -13.12 8.63
CA TYR A 70 -3.06 -12.35 9.09
C TYR A 70 -4.40 -12.97 8.67
N ILE A 71 -4.54 -13.42 7.42
CA ILE A 71 -5.77 -14.10 6.96
C ILE A 71 -6.03 -15.36 7.78
N MET A 72 -5.01 -16.18 8.02
CA MET A 72 -5.15 -17.38 8.85
C MET A 72 -5.58 -17.05 10.28
N ASP A 73 -4.99 -16.02 10.89
CA ASP A 73 -5.41 -15.54 12.21
C ASP A 73 -6.85 -15.00 12.18
N HIS A 74 -7.23 -14.29 11.11
CA HIS A 74 -8.56 -13.74 10.92
C HIS A 74 -9.61 -14.84 10.80
N ASP A 75 -9.38 -15.85 9.96
CA ASP A 75 -10.33 -16.95 9.74
C ASP A 75 -10.49 -17.81 11.00
N LYS A 76 -9.43 -17.93 11.81
CA LYS A 76 -9.44 -18.73 13.03
C LYS A 76 -10.03 -18.01 14.25
N TYR A 77 -9.74 -16.73 14.42
CA TYR A 77 -10.04 -16.00 15.66
C TYR A 77 -10.89 -14.73 15.46
N GLY A 78 -11.15 -14.34 14.20
CA GLY A 78 -11.84 -13.11 13.84
C GLY A 78 -10.91 -11.89 13.74
N ALA A 79 -11.40 -10.85 13.06
CA ALA A 79 -10.64 -9.63 12.76
C ALA A 79 -9.99 -8.93 13.97
N PRO A 80 -10.67 -8.76 15.13
CA PRO A 80 -10.07 -8.06 16.26
C PRO A 80 -8.82 -8.77 16.82
N GLU A 81 -8.89 -10.10 16.95
CA GLU A 81 -7.78 -10.89 17.49
C GLU A 81 -6.63 -11.03 16.48
N ALA A 82 -6.94 -11.14 15.18
CA ALA A 82 -5.94 -11.11 14.12
C ALA A 82 -5.17 -9.77 14.08
N LEU A 83 -5.88 -8.65 14.25
CA LEU A 83 -5.25 -7.34 14.32
C LEU A 83 -4.35 -7.24 15.56
N LYS A 84 -4.84 -7.62 16.74
CA LYS A 84 -4.04 -7.62 17.98
C LYS A 84 -2.75 -8.45 17.85
N ARG A 85 -2.82 -9.60 17.17
CA ARG A 85 -1.65 -10.45 16.91
C ARG A 85 -0.67 -9.80 15.96
N LEU A 86 -1.15 -9.18 14.88
CA LEU A 86 -0.31 -8.42 13.95
C LEU A 86 0.37 -7.24 14.67
N GLU A 87 -0.37 -6.50 15.50
CA GLU A 87 0.17 -5.40 16.29
C GLU A 87 1.25 -5.88 17.27
N ALA A 88 1.02 -6.99 17.97
CA ALA A 88 2.00 -7.56 18.88
C ALA A 88 3.29 -7.99 18.17
N ARG A 89 3.19 -8.59 16.96
CA ARG A 89 4.36 -8.99 16.16
C ARG A 89 5.18 -7.82 15.63
N THR A 90 4.57 -6.65 15.46
CA THR A 90 5.21 -5.49 14.82
C THR A 90 5.43 -4.33 15.78
N ALA A 91 5.14 -4.50 17.08
CA ALA A 91 5.19 -3.43 18.07
C ALA A 91 6.59 -2.82 18.23
N HIS A 92 7.64 -3.64 18.17
CA HIS A 92 9.03 -3.17 18.28
C HIS A 92 9.54 -2.47 17.01
N LEU A 93 8.88 -2.67 15.86
CA LEU A 93 9.19 -2.00 14.59
C LEU A 93 8.35 -0.73 14.39
N MET A 94 7.28 -0.58 15.16
CA MET A 94 6.35 0.55 15.10
C MET A 94 6.02 1.05 16.52
N PRO A 95 7.04 1.54 17.26
CA PRO A 95 6.83 2.06 18.62
C PRO A 95 5.98 3.33 18.61
N GLU A 96 6.12 4.14 17.57
CA GLU A 96 5.27 5.29 17.30
C GLU A 96 4.19 4.97 16.26
N GLU A 97 3.08 5.70 16.35
CA GLU A 97 1.95 5.47 15.48
C GLU A 97 2.21 5.99 14.06
N PHE A 98 2.11 5.10 13.08
CA PHE A 98 2.28 5.46 11.67
C PHE A 98 1.05 6.19 11.14
N TRP A 99 1.25 7.41 10.66
CA TRP A 99 0.22 8.25 10.07
C TRP A 99 0.56 8.64 8.64
N LEU A 100 -0.34 8.29 7.71
CA LEU A 100 -0.27 8.85 6.37
C LEU A 100 -0.63 10.35 6.37
N PRO A 101 0.04 11.14 5.50
CA PRO A 101 -0.37 12.51 5.20
C PRO A 101 -1.86 12.62 4.82
N ALA A 102 -2.49 13.70 5.25
CA ALA A 102 -3.94 13.89 5.08
C ALA A 102 -4.35 14.37 3.67
N GLY A 103 -3.44 15.05 2.96
CA GLY A 103 -3.78 15.78 1.73
C GLY A 103 -4.97 16.72 1.93
N GLY A 104 -5.87 16.76 0.95
CA GLY A 104 -7.09 17.57 0.98
C GLY A 104 -8.21 17.06 1.91
N LEU A 105 -8.00 16.00 2.70
CA LEU A 105 -9.01 15.39 3.58
C LEU A 105 -9.09 16.05 4.98
N VAL A 106 -9.18 17.37 5.01
CA VAL A 106 -9.35 18.16 6.25
C VAL A 106 -10.64 18.99 6.21
N GLY A 107 -11.13 19.39 7.39
CA GLY A 107 -12.17 20.42 7.54
C GLY A 107 -13.63 19.99 7.57
N SER A 108 -13.98 18.73 7.23
CA SER A 108 -15.37 18.22 7.40
C SER A 108 -15.39 16.81 7.99
N GLU A 109 -16.45 16.48 8.72
CA GLU A 109 -16.60 15.15 9.35
C GLU A 109 -16.54 14.02 8.32
N LYS A 110 -17.18 14.21 7.15
CA LYS A 110 -17.12 13.25 6.04
C LYS A 110 -15.67 13.02 5.58
N LYS A 111 -14.89 14.09 5.40
CA LYS A 111 -13.47 13.99 5.00
C LYS A 111 -12.62 13.31 6.09
N LEU A 112 -12.87 13.60 7.36
CA LEU A 112 -12.17 12.98 8.48
C LEU A 112 -12.44 11.47 8.59
N ARG A 113 -13.69 11.03 8.32
CA ARG A 113 -14.01 9.60 8.25
C ARG A 113 -13.25 8.89 7.14
N VAL A 114 -13.19 9.48 5.93
CA VAL A 114 -12.39 8.93 4.82
C VAL A 114 -10.89 8.89 5.18
N LEU A 115 -10.38 9.93 5.85
CA LEU A 115 -8.99 9.97 6.30
C LEU A 115 -8.69 8.86 7.33
N ALA A 116 -9.61 8.60 8.25
CA ALA A 116 -9.48 7.51 9.22
C ALA A 116 -9.42 6.16 8.50
N GLU A 117 -10.34 5.90 7.57
CA GLU A 117 -10.33 4.68 6.75
C GLU A 117 -9.02 4.51 5.96
N ARG A 118 -8.46 5.60 5.41
CA ARG A 118 -7.15 5.59 4.74
C ARG A 118 -6.02 5.21 5.66
N ARG A 119 -5.96 5.82 6.85
CA ARG A 119 -4.91 5.55 7.82
C ARG A 119 -4.99 4.14 8.38
N ASP A 120 -6.20 3.62 8.59
CA ASP A 120 -6.39 2.25 9.07
C ASP A 120 -5.96 1.20 8.02
N ALA A 121 -6.30 1.41 6.75
CA ALA A 121 -5.85 0.53 5.68
C ALA A 121 -4.31 0.58 5.53
N ALA A 122 -3.74 1.78 5.54
CA ALA A 122 -2.30 1.98 5.41
C ALA A 122 -1.51 1.36 6.57
N LYS A 123 -1.96 1.51 7.82
CA LYS A 123 -1.29 0.88 8.97
C LYS A 123 -1.18 -0.63 8.81
N MET A 124 -2.23 -1.28 8.32
CA MET A 124 -2.21 -2.73 8.11
C MET A 124 -1.16 -3.13 7.08
N ILE A 125 -1.08 -2.43 5.94
CA ILE A 125 -0.08 -2.68 4.90
C ILE A 125 1.34 -2.40 5.40
N VAL A 126 1.54 -1.28 6.11
CA VAL A 126 2.86 -0.95 6.68
C VAL A 126 3.28 -2.00 7.70
N ARG A 127 2.37 -2.57 8.48
CA ARG A 127 2.70 -3.70 9.38
C ARG A 127 3.20 -4.92 8.61
N PHE A 128 2.55 -5.31 7.51
CA PHE A 128 3.05 -6.40 6.66
C PHE A 128 4.42 -6.07 6.05
N PHE A 129 4.61 -4.82 5.65
CA PHE A 129 5.86 -4.34 5.10
C PHE A 129 7.02 -4.40 6.11
N VAL A 130 6.84 -3.86 7.33
CA VAL A 130 7.91 -3.87 8.34
C VAL A 130 8.21 -5.29 8.85
N GLU A 131 7.20 -6.14 9.01
CA GLU A 131 7.40 -7.57 9.32
C GLU A 131 8.22 -8.26 8.22
N SER A 132 8.02 -7.87 6.96
CA SER A 132 8.76 -8.40 5.82
C SER A 132 10.21 -7.91 5.76
N LEU A 133 10.44 -6.63 6.06
CA LEU A 133 11.78 -6.06 6.13
C LEU A 133 12.58 -6.68 7.28
N GLU A 134 11.96 -6.89 8.43
CA GLU A 134 12.60 -7.61 9.54
C GLU A 134 12.98 -9.05 9.13
N GLU A 135 12.09 -9.77 8.43
CA GLU A 135 12.43 -11.09 7.87
C GLU A 135 13.54 -11.06 6.81
N MET A 136 13.83 -9.89 6.24
CA MET A 136 14.93 -9.63 5.32
C MET A 136 16.16 -9.06 6.06
N GLU A 137 16.19 -9.14 7.39
CA GLU A 137 17.30 -8.75 8.28
C GLU A 137 17.57 -7.23 8.34
N TYR A 138 16.59 -6.40 8.01
CA TYR A 138 16.68 -4.94 8.20
C TYR A 138 16.45 -4.56 9.66
N THR A 139 17.24 -3.60 10.16
CA THR A 139 17.14 -3.16 11.56
C THR A 139 15.94 -2.23 11.78
N PRO A 140 15.45 -2.09 13.03
CA PRO A 140 14.39 -1.13 13.35
C PRO A 140 14.70 0.30 12.92
N GLU A 141 15.96 0.73 13.01
CA GLU A 141 16.40 2.07 12.59
C GLU A 141 16.29 2.24 11.06
N GLN A 142 16.70 1.24 10.30
CA GLN A 142 16.56 1.25 8.84
C GLN A 142 15.08 1.26 8.44
N ILE A 143 14.25 0.47 9.13
CA ILE A 143 12.81 0.41 8.92
C ILE A 143 12.15 1.76 9.22
N GLU A 144 12.59 2.49 10.24
CA GLU A 144 12.10 3.84 10.53
C GLU A 144 12.35 4.81 9.38
N VAL A 145 13.56 4.80 8.81
CA VAL A 145 13.91 5.64 7.65
C VAL A 145 13.00 5.34 6.47
N VAL A 146 12.72 4.07 6.20
CA VAL A 146 11.80 3.69 5.11
C VAL A 146 10.36 4.12 5.39
N LYS A 147 9.88 4.04 6.64
CA LYS A 147 8.53 4.53 7.00
C LYS A 147 8.39 6.03 6.72
N GLU A 148 9.42 6.83 7.00
CA GLU A 148 9.41 8.25 6.65
C GLU A 148 9.41 8.47 5.14
N GLU A 149 10.18 7.69 4.39
CA GLU A 149 10.20 7.79 2.93
C GLU A 149 8.87 7.34 2.29
N ILE A 150 8.18 6.34 2.85
CA ILE A 150 6.80 5.97 2.47
C ILE A 150 5.87 7.17 2.58
N LYS A 151 5.95 7.93 3.68
CA LYS A 151 5.11 9.12 3.88
C LYS A 151 5.40 10.18 2.83
N LYS A 152 6.67 10.40 2.46
CA LYS A 152 7.06 11.35 1.41
C LYS A 152 6.55 10.91 0.04
N ASN A 153 6.73 9.64 -0.32
CA ASN A 153 6.26 9.09 -1.59
C ASN A 153 4.73 9.12 -1.70
N TYR A 154 4.02 8.87 -0.60
CA TYR A 154 2.57 9.03 -0.55
C TYR A 154 2.15 10.50 -0.68
N GLN A 155 2.85 11.43 -0.01
CA GLN A 155 2.59 12.87 -0.17
C GLN A 155 2.81 13.34 -1.61
N GLN A 156 3.84 12.82 -2.28
CA GLN A 156 4.10 13.10 -3.70
C GLN A 156 2.97 12.56 -4.58
N PHE A 157 2.50 11.34 -4.33
CA PHE A 157 1.34 10.78 -5.02
C PHE A 157 0.11 11.68 -4.87
N LEU A 158 -0.18 12.17 -3.66
CA LEU A 158 -1.28 13.11 -3.45
C LEU A 158 -1.07 14.43 -4.23
N GLY A 159 0.16 14.92 -4.33
CA GLY A 159 0.48 16.07 -5.18
C GLY A 159 0.14 15.83 -6.65
N TRP A 160 0.43 14.64 -7.19
CA TRP A 160 0.01 14.28 -8.55
C TRP A 160 -1.51 14.21 -8.70
N VAL A 161 -2.23 13.79 -7.65
CA VAL A 161 -3.70 13.82 -7.66
C VAL A 161 -4.19 15.26 -7.76
N ASP A 162 -3.57 16.19 -7.04
CA ASP A 162 -3.92 17.62 -7.10
C ASP A 162 -3.56 18.25 -8.47
N ASP A 163 -2.44 17.83 -9.09
CA ASP A 163 -1.95 18.37 -10.36
C ASP A 163 -2.76 17.88 -11.59
N GLY A 164 -3.20 16.62 -11.59
CA GLY A 164 -3.74 15.96 -12.79
C GLY A 164 -4.91 15.01 -12.55
N GLY A 165 -5.40 14.91 -11.31
CA GLY A 165 -6.42 13.95 -10.91
C GLY A 165 -5.88 12.54 -10.65
N GLU A 166 -6.75 11.68 -10.15
CA GLU A 166 -6.38 10.33 -9.71
C GLU A 166 -5.79 9.45 -10.83
N GLU A 167 -6.33 9.51 -12.05
CA GLU A 167 -5.82 8.72 -13.19
C GLU A 167 -4.37 9.08 -13.55
N PHE A 168 -4.04 10.38 -13.51
CA PHE A 168 -2.67 10.87 -13.73
C PHE A 168 -1.72 10.40 -12.63
N ALA A 169 -2.14 10.47 -11.36
CA ALA A 169 -1.33 10.02 -10.24
C ALA A 169 -1.01 8.52 -10.31
N TYR A 170 -2.01 7.69 -10.67
CA TYR A 170 -1.80 6.26 -10.88
C TYR A 170 -0.88 5.94 -12.06
N ASP A 171 -0.98 6.70 -13.16
CA ASP A 171 -0.08 6.53 -14.31
C ASP A 171 1.37 6.91 -13.96
N ARG A 172 1.58 7.97 -13.18
CA ARG A 172 2.90 8.33 -12.65
C ARG A 172 3.46 7.27 -11.72
N LEU A 173 2.68 6.81 -10.74
CA LEU A 173 3.10 5.76 -9.82
C LEU A 173 3.41 4.47 -10.55
N ARG A 174 2.61 4.10 -11.57
CA ARG A 174 2.89 2.94 -12.42
C ARG A 174 4.27 3.03 -13.05
N ARG A 175 4.62 4.17 -13.68
CA ARG A 175 5.94 4.34 -14.32
C ARG A 175 7.10 4.19 -13.35
N VAL A 176 6.98 4.72 -12.12
CA VAL A 176 7.99 4.54 -11.06
C VAL A 176 8.19 3.06 -10.76
N ILE A 177 7.10 2.32 -10.59
CA ILE A 177 7.16 0.89 -10.28
C ILE A 177 7.66 0.07 -11.48
N GLU A 178 7.28 0.42 -12.71
CA GLU A 178 7.78 -0.24 -13.93
C GLU A 178 9.30 -0.08 -14.09
N ASP A 179 9.85 1.07 -13.73
CA ASP A 179 11.29 1.34 -13.73
C ASP A 179 12.03 0.44 -12.72
N ILE A 180 11.51 0.35 -11.48
CA ILE A 180 12.10 -0.46 -10.40
C ILE A 180 12.11 -1.96 -10.74
N TYR A 181 10.98 -2.48 -11.26
CA TYR A 181 10.88 -3.90 -11.60
C TYR A 181 11.52 -4.24 -12.96
N GLY A 182 11.93 -3.25 -13.77
CA GLY A 182 12.55 -3.46 -15.08
C GLY A 182 11.64 -4.15 -16.11
N VAL A 183 10.35 -4.28 -15.82
CA VAL A 183 9.32 -4.88 -16.68
C VAL A 183 8.01 -4.18 -16.38
N GLY A 184 7.13 -4.02 -17.38
CA GLY A 184 5.79 -3.45 -17.25
C GLY A 184 4.96 -4.12 -16.15
N ALA A 185 5.15 -3.70 -14.91
CA ALA A 185 4.37 -4.04 -13.74
C ALA A 185 3.04 -3.33 -13.93
N MET A 186 2.04 -4.04 -14.43
CA MET A 186 0.73 -3.44 -14.64
C MET A 186 0.12 -3.11 -13.28
N VAL A 187 0.26 -1.86 -12.85
CA VAL A 187 -0.60 -1.27 -11.82
C VAL A 187 -2.01 -1.27 -12.40
N GLU A 188 -2.74 -2.37 -12.20
CA GLU A 188 -4.14 -2.47 -12.54
C GLU A 188 -4.92 -1.66 -11.51
N ARG A 189 -5.69 -0.70 -12.01
CA ARG A 189 -6.63 0.07 -11.20
C ARG A 189 -7.65 -0.91 -10.60
N VAL A 190 -7.71 -0.98 -9.28
CA VAL A 190 -8.89 -1.52 -8.63
C VAL A 190 -10.06 -0.59 -8.97
N LYS A 191 -11.06 -1.07 -9.70
CA LYS A 191 -12.25 -0.29 -10.06
C LYS A 191 -13.04 0.05 -8.79
N GLY A 192 -12.72 1.16 -8.14
CA GLY A 192 -13.63 1.84 -7.21
C GLY A 192 -14.89 2.29 -7.94
N GLU A 193 -16.03 2.31 -7.26
CA GLU A 193 -17.30 2.84 -7.79
C GLU A 193 -17.25 4.38 -7.99
N GLU A 194 -16.36 5.07 -7.25
CA GLU A 194 -16.08 6.52 -7.31
C GLU A 194 -14.54 6.76 -7.24
N PRO A 195 -14.02 7.95 -7.59
CA PRO A 195 -12.61 8.29 -7.38
C PRO A 195 -12.23 8.23 -5.89
N VAL A 196 -11.24 7.40 -5.55
CA VAL A 196 -10.82 7.13 -4.16
C VAL A 196 -9.98 8.28 -3.60
N PHE A 197 -9.18 8.92 -4.44
CA PHE A 197 -8.19 9.93 -4.07
C PHE A 197 -8.59 11.34 -4.45
N GLY A 198 -9.24 11.53 -5.60
CA GLY A 198 -9.71 12.83 -6.07
C GLY A 198 -10.46 12.73 -7.39
N GLU A 199 -11.36 13.66 -7.65
CA GLU A 199 -12.15 13.67 -8.89
C GLU A 199 -11.25 13.85 -10.13
N PRO A 200 -11.60 13.22 -11.27
CA PRO A 200 -10.90 13.47 -12.53
C PRO A 200 -11.04 14.95 -12.92
N LEU A 201 -9.91 15.65 -13.10
CA LEU A 201 -9.90 17.07 -13.49
C LEU A 201 -10.41 17.30 -14.91
N PHE A 202 -10.45 16.26 -15.74
CA PHE A 202 -11.05 16.29 -17.07
C PHE A 202 -12.30 15.41 -17.09
N LYS A 203 -13.47 16.01 -17.29
CA LYS A 203 -14.66 15.27 -17.72
C LYS A 203 -14.36 14.71 -19.11
N LYS A 204 -14.36 13.38 -19.23
CA LYS A 204 -14.49 12.73 -20.54
C LYS A 204 -15.89 13.04 -21.04
N ASP A 205 -16.02 14.10 -21.83
CA ASP A 205 -17.17 14.28 -22.71
C ASP A 205 -17.13 13.12 -23.71
N PHE A 206 -18.02 12.14 -23.54
CA PHE A 206 -18.37 11.15 -24.55
C PHE A 206 -19.81 11.38 -24.98
#